data_AF-A0A3N5YQN5-F1
#
_entry.id   AF-A0A3N5YQN5-F1
#
_cell.length_a   1.000
_cell.length_b   1.000
_cell.length_c   1.000
_cell.angle_alpha   90.00
_cell.angle_beta   90.00
_cell.angle_gamma   90.00
#
_symmetry.space_group_name_H-M   'P 1'
#
loop_
_entity.id
_entity.type
_entity.pdbx_description
1 polymer ?
#
loop_
_entity_poly.entity_id
_entity_poly.type
_entity_poly.pdbx_seq_one_letter_code
_entity_poly.pdbx_strand_id
1 'polypeptide(L)' 'MKIRGRVARKRLYAGTKSEHEGLVLVTAQAEYKLQRKGGNPFWDDTLAELEGREIEVEGALRETRFIASGWVILSPP' A
#
# COMPACT_ATOMS: atom_id res chain seq x y z
N MET A 1 1.83 11.62 -9.13
CA MET A 1 1.57 12.32 -7.86
C MET A 1 2.33 11.62 -6.74
N LYS A 2 2.71 12.33 -5.69
CA LYS A 2 3.39 11.74 -4.53
C LYS A 2 2.50 11.87 -3.31
N ILE A 3 2.36 10.80 -2.55
CA ILE A 3 1.60 10.77 -1.30
C ILE A 3 2.50 10.20 -0.21
N ARG A 4 2.56 10.90 0.90
CA ARG A 4 3.22 10.42 2.12
C ARG A 4 2.19 9.80 3.04
N GLY A 5 2.50 8.63 3.56
CA GLY A 5 1.66 7.95 4.52
C GLY A 5 2.36 6.77 5.16
N ARG A 6 1.70 6.19 6.15
CA ARG A 6 2.12 4.95 6.78
C ARG A 6 1.50 3.78 6.03
N VAL A 7 2.32 2.78 5.70
CA VAL A 7 1.78 1.54 5.14
C VAL A 7 1.22 0.71 6.28
N ALA A 8 -0.03 0.27 6.13
CA ALA A 8 -0.67 -0.64 7.06
C ALA A 8 -1.18 -1.87 6.30
N ARG A 9 -0.98 -3.06 6.87
CA ARG A 9 -1.59 -4.29 6.36
C ARG A 9 -3.01 -4.40 6.90
N LYS A 10 -3.97 -4.63 6.00
CA LYS A 10 -5.35 -4.93 6.34
C LYS A 10 -5.76 -6.25 5.68
N ARG A 11 -6.50 -7.07 6.40
CA ARG A 11 -7.15 -8.25 5.80
C ARG A 11 -8.27 -7.80 4.88
N LEU A 12 -8.16 -8.18 3.61
CA LEU A 12 -9.21 -8.02 2.62
C LEU A 12 -9.98 -9.35 2.52
N TYR A 13 -11.28 -9.25 2.28
CA TYR A 13 -12.17 -10.40 2.10
C TYR A 13 -12.20 -11.36 3.30
N ALA A 14 -12.10 -10.80 4.51
CA ALA A 14 -12.17 -11.55 5.77
C ALA A 14 -13.41 -12.45 5.81
N GLY A 15 -13.22 -13.74 6.05
CA GLY A 15 -14.32 -14.72 6.11
C GLY A 15 -14.71 -15.38 4.78
N THR A 16 -13.91 -15.22 3.71
CA THR A 16 -14.14 -15.90 2.42
C THR A 16 -12.96 -16.81 2.05
N LYS A 17 -13.16 -17.74 1.11
CA LYS A 17 -12.08 -18.60 0.57
C LYS A 17 -10.94 -17.83 -0.14
N SER A 18 -11.07 -16.52 -0.28
CA SER A 18 -10.07 -15.63 -0.87
C SER A 18 -9.61 -14.54 0.10
N GLU A 19 -9.72 -14.78 1.41
CA GLU A 19 -9.10 -13.93 2.44
C GLU A 19 -7.61 -13.78 2.11
N HIS A 20 -7.21 -12.54 1.85
CA HIS A 20 -5.82 -12.20 1.60
C HIS A 20 -5.48 -10.88 2.26
N GLU A 21 -4.22 -10.75 2.63
CA GLU A 21 -3.72 -9.53 3.20
C GLU A 21 -3.42 -8.53 2.08
N GLY A 22 -3.88 -7.29 2.25
CA GLY A 22 -3.64 -6.19 1.33
C GLY A 22 -3.03 -5.00 2.07
N LEU A 23 -2.23 -4.22 1.37
CA LEU A 23 -1.57 -3.05 1.96
C LEU A 23 -2.36 -1.79 1.61
N VAL A 24 -2.51 -0.93 2.61
CA VAL A 24 -3.14 0.38 2.48
C VAL A 24 -2.15 1.46 2.90
N LEU A 25 -2.15 2.56 2.18
CA LEU A 25 -1.44 3.77 2.54
C LEU A 25 -2.37 4.64 3.38
N VAL A 26 -2.09 4.72 4.67
CA VAL A 26 -2.80 5.56 5.63
C VAL A 26 -2.14 6.94 5.64
N THR A 27 -2.85 7.95 5.19
CA THR A 27 -2.40 9.34 5.20
C THR A 27 -3.18 10.13 6.25
N ALA A 28 -2.77 11.36 6.54
CA ALA A 28 -3.51 12.23 7.47
C ALA A 28 -4.92 12.61 6.95
N GLN A 29 -5.19 12.47 5.65
CA GLN A 29 -6.43 12.91 5.02
C GLN A 29 -7.36 11.74 4.68
N ALA A 30 -6.79 10.61 4.25
CA ALA A 30 -7.53 9.43 3.80
C ALA A 30 -6.65 8.17 3.76
N GLU A 31 -7.29 7.03 3.57
CA GLU A 31 -6.63 5.74 3.34
C GLU A 31 -6.79 5.32 1.87
N TYR A 32 -5.71 4.88 1.24
CA TYR A 32 -5.72 4.42 -0.14
C TYR A 32 -5.20 3.00 -0.25
N LYS A 33 -5.85 2.13 -1.02
CA LYS A 33 -5.32 0.79 -1.30
C LYS A 33 -4.02 0.91 -2.08
N LEU A 34 -2.91 0.47 -1.49
CA LEU A 34 -1.60 0.57 -2.09
C LEU A 34 -1.40 -0.61 -3.03
N GLN A 35 -1.09 -0.33 -4.29
CA GLN A 35 -0.84 -1.36 -5.30
C GLN A 35 0.40 -1.00 -6.11
N ARG A 36 1.36 -1.92 -6.24
CA ARG A 36 2.54 -1.68 -7.06
C ARG A 36 2.22 -1.85 -8.54
N LYS A 37 2.71 -0.92 -9.37
CA LYS A 37 2.63 -0.99 -10.83
C LYS A 37 3.48 -2.16 -11.31
N GLY A 38 2.82 -3.16 -11.92
CA GLY A 38 3.49 -4.38 -12.37
C GLY A 38 3.89 -5.33 -11.22
N GLY A 39 3.47 -5.05 -10.00
CA GLY A 39 3.58 -5.97 -8.87
C GLY A 39 2.55 -7.08 -8.97
N ASN A 40 2.75 -8.14 -8.19
CA ASN A 40 1.84 -9.27 -8.20
C ASN A 40 0.53 -8.85 -7.47
N PRO A 41 -0.64 -8.98 -8.12
CA PRO A 41 -1.91 -8.50 -7.58
C PRO A 41 -2.36 -9.22 -6.31
N PHE A 42 -1.76 -10.37 -5.98
CA PHE A 42 -2.11 -11.18 -4.81
C PHE A 42 -1.15 -11.00 -3.63
N TRP A 43 0.15 -10.84 -3.90
CA TRP A 43 1.17 -10.71 -2.87
C TRP A 43 2.41 -10.01 -3.42
N ASP A 44 2.89 -8.97 -2.75
CA ASP A 44 4.10 -8.27 -3.15
C ASP A 44 5.00 -8.13 -1.92
N ASP A 45 6.01 -9.01 -1.82
CA ASP A 45 6.95 -9.05 -0.69
C ASP A 45 7.59 -7.68 -0.44
N THR A 46 7.91 -6.95 -1.52
CA THR A 46 8.53 -5.63 -1.41
C THR A 46 7.61 -4.61 -0.76
N LEU A 47 6.30 -4.64 -1.03
CA LEU A 47 5.36 -3.78 -0.32
C LEU A 47 5.13 -4.29 1.11
N ALA A 48 5.12 -5.62 1.34
CA ALA A 48 4.94 -6.21 2.66
C ALA A 48 6.05 -5.81 3.63
N GLU A 49 7.29 -5.63 3.16
CA GLU A 49 8.41 -5.12 3.96
C GLU A 49 8.22 -3.65 4.42
N LEU A 50 7.39 -2.89 3.72
CA LEU A 50 7.07 -1.49 4.06
C LEU A 50 5.99 -1.39 5.12
N GLU A 51 5.30 -2.48 5.46
CA GLU A 51 4.26 -2.47 6.47
C GLU A 51 4.77 -1.88 7.79
N GLY A 52 3.97 -1.00 8.38
CA GLY A 52 4.28 -0.32 9.62
C GLY A 52 5.25 0.85 9.42
N ARG A 53 5.92 0.95 8.26
CA ARG A 53 6.85 2.03 7.93
C ARG A 53 6.13 3.20 7.29
N GLU A 54 6.72 4.37 7.46
CA GLU A 54 6.28 5.57 6.78
C GLU A 54 7.05 5.73 5.47
N ILE A 55 6.31 5.79 4.37
CA ILE A 55 6.87 5.91 3.02
C ILE A 55 6.26 7.10 2.30
N GLU A 56 7.04 7.67 1.40
CA GLU A 56 6.53 8.52 0.33
C GLU A 56 6.39 7.68 -0.92
N VAL A 57 5.15 7.47 -1.38
CA VAL A 57 4.86 6.72 -2.59
C VAL A 57 4.55 7.66 -3.74
N GLU A 58 5.19 7.41 -4.87
CA GLU A 58 4.98 8.06 -6.15
C GLU A 58 4.12 7.18 -7.05
N GLY A 59 3.09 7.76 -7.67
CA GLY A 59 2.19 6.97 -8.48
C GLY A 59 1.00 7.73 -9.06
N ALA A 60 -0.01 6.95 -9.43
CA ALA A 60 -1.30 7.45 -9.90
C ALA A 60 -2.42 6.95 -8.97
N LEU A 61 -3.20 7.88 -8.42
CA LEU A 61 -4.41 7.55 -7.68
C LEU A 61 -5.56 7.28 -8.66
N ARG A 62 -6.23 6.14 -8.48
CA ARG A 62 -7.43 5.70 -9.22
C ARG A 62 -8.53 5.42 -8.21
N GLU A 63 -9.49 6.33 -8.08
CA GLU A 63 -10.61 6.26 -7.12
C GLU A 63 -10.13 6.10 -5.66
N THR A 64 -9.98 4.85 -5.20
CA THR A 64 -9.49 4.50 -3.85
C THR A 64 -8.21 3.66 -3.88
N ARG A 65 -7.60 3.51 -5.05
CA ARG A 65 -6.44 2.64 -5.31
C ARG A 65 -5.26 3.48 -5.77
N PHE A 66 -4.18 3.46 -5.02
CA PHE A 66 -2.95 4.16 -5.36
C PHE A 66 -1.99 3.21 -6.06
N ILE A 67 -1.81 3.43 -7.37
CA ILE A 67 -0.89 2.65 -8.20
C ILE A 67 0.51 3.25 -8.01
N ALA A 68 1.26 2.65 -7.10
CA ALA A 68 2.65 2.97 -6.78
C ALA A 68 3.56 2.60 -7.96
N SER A 69 4.18 3.60 -8.58
CA SER A 69 5.25 3.44 -9.56
C SER A 69 6.62 3.39 -8.88
N GLY A 70 6.78 4.03 -7.72
CA GLY A 70 7.99 4.02 -6.90
C GLY A 70 7.69 4.54 -5.50
N TRP A 71 8.62 4.37 -4.56
CA TRP A 71 8.50 4.91 -3.21
C TRP A 71 9.86 5.08 -2.54
N VAL A 72 9.88 5.87 -1.49
CA VAL A 72 11.05 6.11 -0.64
C VAL A 72 10.64 5.89 0.81
N ILE A 73 11.45 5.14 1.56
CA ILE A 73 11.24 4.93 3.00
C ILE A 73 11.72 6.19 3.72
N LEU A 74 10.81 6.86 4.43
CA LEU A 74 11.12 8.10 5.15
C LEU A 74 11.53 7.85 6.60
N SER A 75 11.09 6.73 7.19
CA SER A 75 11.52 6.34 8.53
C SER A 75 11.93 4.87 8.55
N PRO A 76 13.13 4.53 9.05
CA PRO A 76 13.47 3.16 9.38
C PRO A 76 12.67 2.67 10.61
N PRO A 77 12.49 1.34 10.74
CA PRO A 77 11.83 0.70 11.89
C PRO A 77 12.62 0.85 13.19
#